data_AF-A0A399GBP9-F1
#
_entry.id   AF-A0A399GBP9-F1
#
_cell.length_a   1.000
_cell.length_b   1.000
_cell.length_c   1.000
_cell.angle_alpha   90.00
_cell.angle_beta   90.00
_cell.angle_gamma   90.00
#
_symmetry.space_group_name_H-M   'P 1'
#
loop_
_entity.id
_entity.type
_entity.pdbx_description
1 polymer ?
#
loop_
_entity_poly.entity_id
_entity_poly.type
_entity_poly.pdbx_seq_one_letter_code
_entity_poly.pdbx_strand_id
1 'polypeptide(L)'
;MLSSMAGIFGDVGQSSYCAGNTYQDALARYRVSIGEKASSIDLGIVTSEGYVAENQVVMDRLTMLNLFRPLSTREVLALLDYVCNPDLPPSRPCRSQIVTGFELPADIESKGRDVPSAMEQPFF
;
A
#
# COMPACT_ATOMS: atom_id res chain seq x y z
N MET A 1 -10.49 -5.45 1.80
CA MET A 1 -9.66 -6.30 0.92
C MET A 1 -8.22 -5.98 1.21
N LEU A 2 -7.36 -7.00 1.22
CA LEU A 2 -5.93 -6.86 1.45
C LEU A 2 -5.23 -6.95 0.09
N SER A 3 -4.90 -5.79 -0.45
CA SER A 3 -4.21 -5.59 -1.72
C SER A 3 -2.73 -5.30 -1.43
N SER A 4 -1.96 -4.95 -2.46
CA SER A 4 -0.54 -4.64 -2.37
C SER A 4 -0.22 -3.41 -3.19
N MET A 5 0.73 -2.62 -2.68
CA MET A 5 1.33 -1.50 -3.40
C MET A 5 1.94 -1.92 -4.76
N ALA A 6 2.25 -3.21 -4.96
CA ALA A 6 2.65 -3.74 -6.27
C ALA A 6 1.58 -3.50 -7.35
N GLY A 7 0.29 -3.42 -7.00
CA GLY A 7 -0.79 -3.07 -7.93
C GLY A 7 -0.76 -1.62 -8.43
N ILE A 8 0.05 -0.76 -7.81
CA ILE A 8 0.22 0.67 -8.16
C ILE A 8 1.51 0.90 -8.94
N PHE A 9 2.64 0.40 -8.43
CA PHE A 9 3.96 0.60 -9.05
C PHE A 9 4.28 -0.39 -10.14
N GLY A 10 3.62 -1.55 -10.11
CA GLY A 10 4.07 -2.74 -10.80
C GLY A 10 5.27 -3.37 -10.11
N ASP A 11 5.38 -4.69 -10.25
CA ASP A 11 6.55 -5.46 -9.83
C ASP A 11 6.95 -6.42 -10.95
N VAL A 12 8.23 -6.40 -11.29
CA VAL A 12 8.77 -7.09 -12.46
C VAL A 12 8.67 -8.59 -12.25
N GLY A 13 8.00 -9.29 -13.17
CA GLY A 13 7.75 -10.72 -13.06
C GLY A 13 6.53 -11.09 -12.18
N GLN A 14 5.81 -10.10 -11.66
CA GLN A 14 4.61 -10.29 -10.83
C GLN A 14 3.35 -9.71 -11.49
N SER A 15 3.24 -9.72 -12.82
CA SER A 15 2.12 -9.09 -13.54
C SER A 15 0.75 -9.62 -13.13
N SER A 16 0.60 -10.94 -12.97
CA SER A 16 -0.65 -11.56 -12.51
C SER A 16 -1.00 -11.14 -11.07
N TYR A 17 0.00 -10.99 -10.21
CA TYR A 17 -0.18 -10.52 -8.83
C TYR A 17 -0.60 -9.04 -8.83
N CYS A 18 0.09 -8.19 -9.59
CA CYS A 18 -0.24 -6.77 -9.73
C CYS A 18 -1.68 -6.60 -10.24
N ALA A 19 -2.07 -7.31 -11.30
CA ALA A 19 -3.42 -7.25 -11.86
C ALA A 19 -4.51 -7.68 -10.84
N GLY A 20 -4.24 -8.71 -10.03
CA GLY A 20 -5.15 -9.13 -8.97
C GLY A 20 -5.36 -8.06 -7.91
N ASN A 21 -4.29 -7.37 -7.50
CA ASN A 21 -4.33 -6.27 -6.55
C ASN A 21 -5.08 -5.06 -7.13
N THR A 22 -4.75 -4.63 -8.34
CA THR A 22 -5.47 -3.54 -9.05
C THR A 22 -6.96 -3.84 -9.19
N TYR A 23 -7.34 -5.11 -9.41
CA TYR A 23 -8.75 -5.51 -9.42
C TYR A 23 -9.43 -5.33 -8.06
N GLN A 24 -8.77 -5.66 -6.95
CA GLN A 24 -9.33 -5.43 -5.61
C GLN A 24 -9.57 -3.93 -5.35
N ASP A 25 -8.66 -3.07 -5.79
CA ASP A 25 -8.78 -1.62 -5.65
C ASP A 25 -9.98 -1.10 -6.44
N ALA A 26 -10.12 -1.54 -7.69
CA ALA A 26 -11.26 -1.23 -8.55
C ALA A 26 -12.58 -1.76 -7.96
N LEU A 27 -12.57 -2.97 -7.39
CA LEU A 27 -13.74 -3.57 -6.76
C LEU A 27 -14.18 -2.80 -5.51
N ALA A 28 -13.24 -2.31 -4.69
CA ALA A 28 -13.57 -1.47 -3.53
C ALA A 28 -14.26 -0.18 -4.00
N ARG A 29 -13.67 0.46 -5.02
CA ARG A 29 -14.21 1.69 -5.60
C ARG A 29 -15.60 1.50 -6.18
N TYR A 30 -15.81 0.39 -6.89
CA TYR A 30 -17.10 0.04 -7.48
C TYR A 30 -18.16 -0.17 -6.40
N ARG A 31 -17.89 -1.01 -5.39
CA ARG A 31 -18.81 -1.26 -4.27
C ARG A 31 -19.22 0.03 -3.57
N VAL A 32 -18.26 0.90 -3.29
CA VAL A 32 -18.53 2.21 -2.68
C VAL A 32 -19.36 3.11 -3.59
N SER A 33 -19.14 3.07 -4.91
CA SER A 33 -19.93 3.86 -5.87
C SER A 33 -21.41 3.47 -5.94
N ILE A 34 -21.75 2.24 -5.54
CA ILE A 34 -23.13 1.74 -5.47
C ILE A 34 -23.70 1.74 -4.04
N GLY A 35 -23.01 2.36 -3.09
CA GLY A 35 -23.48 2.54 -1.71
C GLY A 35 -23.11 1.41 -0.74
N GLU A 36 -22.31 0.43 -1.16
CA GLU A 36 -21.79 -0.60 -0.25
C GLU A 36 -20.59 -0.11 0.57
N LYS A 37 -20.38 -0.69 1.74
CA LYS A 37 -19.15 -0.49 2.52
C LYS A 37 -18.04 -1.38 1.96
N ALA A 38 -16.98 -0.78 1.43
CA ALA A 38 -15.79 -1.49 1.02
C ALA A 38 -14.53 -0.61 1.14
N SER A 39 -13.41 -1.28 1.42
CA SER A 39 -12.07 -0.68 1.44
C SER A 39 -11.06 -1.68 0.88
N SER A 40 -10.10 -1.19 0.10
CA SER A 40 -8.86 -1.87 -0.26
C SER A 40 -7.71 -1.25 0.52
N ILE A 41 -6.82 -2.07 1.06
CA ILE A 41 -5.59 -1.63 1.72
C ILE A 41 -4.43 -2.17 0.89
N ASP A 42 -3.71 -1.28 0.22
CA ASP A 42 -2.49 -1.61 -0.51
C ASP A 42 -1.33 -1.67 0.47
N LEU A 43 -1.03 -2.89 0.92
CA LEU A 43 0.03 -3.13 1.87
C LEU A 43 1.39 -2.92 1.22
N GLY A 44 2.22 -2.12 1.90
CA GLY A 44 3.65 -2.06 1.64
C GLY A 44 4.40 -3.23 2.28
N ILE A 45 5.72 -3.08 2.41
CA ILE A 45 6.60 -4.11 2.98
C ILE A 45 6.25 -4.29 4.46
N VAL A 46 5.78 -5.48 4.85
CA VAL A 46 5.55 -5.84 6.26
C VAL A 46 6.76 -6.60 6.77
N THR A 47 7.45 -6.09 7.79
CA THR A 47 8.75 -6.61 8.24
C THR A 47 8.69 -7.44 9.51
N SER A 48 7.55 -7.47 10.19
CA SER A 48 7.42 -8.19 11.45
C SER A 48 7.27 -9.70 11.25
N GLU A 49 6.48 -10.12 10.26
CA GLU A 49 6.09 -11.51 10.02
C GLU A 49 5.70 -11.72 8.53
N GLY A 50 5.83 -12.93 7.98
CA GLY A 50 5.40 -13.32 6.63
C GLY A 50 6.52 -13.52 5.60
N TYR A 51 6.15 -13.86 4.36
CA TYR A 51 7.09 -14.29 3.29
C TYR A 51 8.26 -13.34 3.06
N VAL A 52 7.99 -12.03 3.13
CA VAL A 52 9.00 -11.00 2.91
C VAL A 52 9.97 -10.96 4.10
N ALA A 53 9.49 -10.99 5.34
CA ALA A 53 10.33 -11.09 6.54
C ALA A 53 11.17 -12.38 6.58
N GLU A 54 10.68 -13.46 5.97
CA GLU A 54 11.36 -14.77 5.89
C GLU A 54 12.34 -14.89 4.72
N ASN A 55 12.33 -13.96 3.76
CA ASN A 55 13.15 -14.01 2.56
C ASN A 55 14.03 -12.76 2.40
N GLN A 56 15.25 -12.85 2.92
CA GLN A 56 16.22 -11.74 2.91
C GLN A 56 16.51 -11.19 1.50
N VAL A 57 16.53 -12.04 0.48
CA VAL A 57 16.79 -11.62 -0.91
C VAL A 57 15.66 -10.72 -1.43
N VAL A 58 14.41 -11.05 -1.07
CA VAL A 58 13.24 -10.23 -1.42
C VAL A 58 13.26 -8.92 -0.63
N MET A 59 13.60 -8.96 0.67
CA MET A 59 13.77 -7.76 1.48
C MET A 59 14.82 -6.81 0.91
N ASP A 60 16.00 -7.31 0.56
CA ASP A 60 17.10 -6.50 0.05
C ASP A 60 16.73 -5.86 -1.30
N ARG A 61 16.02 -6.59 -2.18
CA ARG A 61 15.50 -6.04 -3.44
C ARG A 61 14.47 -4.94 -3.22
N LEU A 62 13.52 -5.17 -2.31
CA LEU A 62 12.45 -4.20 -2.06
C LEU A 62 12.99 -2.94 -1.37
N THR A 63 13.95 -3.09 -0.45
CA THR A 63 14.56 -1.96 0.26
C THR A 63 15.59 -1.18 -0.57
N MET A 64 16.14 -1.77 -1.65
CA MET A 64 17.14 -1.13 -2.52
C MET A 64 16.71 0.23 -3.08
N LEU A 65 15.42 0.44 -3.32
CA LEU A 65 14.91 1.69 -3.87
C LEU A 65 14.86 2.83 -2.84
N ASN A 66 14.98 2.56 -1.53
CA ASN A 66 14.83 3.56 -0.45
C ASN A 66 13.52 4.37 -0.50
N LEU A 67 12.52 3.92 -1.26
CA LEU A 67 11.23 4.58 -1.41
C LEU A 67 10.21 4.12 -0.36
N PHE A 68 10.49 3.00 0.31
CA PHE A 68 9.51 2.29 1.12
C PHE A 68 9.82 2.39 2.60
N ARG A 69 8.76 2.66 3.36
CA ARG A 69 8.74 2.56 4.81
C ARG A 69 8.22 1.18 5.20
N PRO A 70 8.99 0.37 5.93
CA PRO A 70 8.49 -0.85 6.57
C PRO A 70 7.24 -0.61 7.42
N LEU A 71 6.28 -1.52 7.31
CA LEU A 71 5.10 -1.59 8.17
C LEU A 71 5.28 -2.71 9.20
N SER A 72 4.88 -2.41 10.42
CA SER A 72 4.74 -3.40 11.47
C SER A 72 3.38 -4.10 11.39
N THR A 73 3.30 -5.35 11.87
CA THR A 73 2.01 -6.06 12.01
C THR A 73 1.00 -5.24 12.82
N ARG A 74 1.47 -4.49 13.84
CA ARG A 74 0.61 -3.62 14.65
C ARG A 74 -0.05 -2.51 13.83
N GLU A 75 0.68 -1.89 12.90
CA GLU A 75 0.12 -0.87 12.00
C GLU A 75 -0.91 -1.48 11.04
N VAL A 76 -0.65 -2.68 10.52
CA VAL A 76 -1.60 -3.41 9.66
C VAL A 76 -2.89 -3.75 10.41
N LEU A 77 -2.78 -4.27 11.63
CA LEU A 77 -3.94 -4.58 12.47
C LEU A 77 -4.72 -3.32 12.84
N ALA A 78 -4.04 -2.22 13.18
CA ALA A 78 -4.70 -0.94 13.47
C ALA A 78 -5.46 -0.39 12.25
N LEU A 79 -4.93 -0.56 11.04
CA LEU A 79 -5.64 -0.21 9.81
C LEU A 79 -6.88 -1.09 9.60
N LEU A 80 -6.77 -2.39 9.87
CA LEU A 80 -7.91 -3.30 9.81
C LEU A 80 -9.00 -2.91 10.80
N ASP A 81 -8.65 -2.66 12.06
CA ASP A 81 -9.60 -2.21 13.09
C ASP A 81 -10.32 -0.92 12.66
N TYR A 82 -9.57 0.03 12.08
CA TYR A 82 -10.14 1.27 11.57
C TYR A 82 -11.12 1.01 10.41
N VAL A 83 -10.72 0.29 9.35
CA VAL A 83 -11.59 0.11 8.18
C VAL A 83 -12.77 -0.81 8.42
N CYS A 84 -12.69 -1.70 9.42
CA CYS A 84 -13.75 -2.62 9.80
C CYS A 84 -14.69 -2.02 10.86
N ASN A 85 -14.44 -0.80 11.35
CA ASN A 85 -15.30 -0.16 12.34
C ASN A 85 -16.73 0.08 11.75
N PRO A 86 -17.77 -0.57 12.30
CA PRO A 86 -19.13 -0.46 11.77
C PRO A 86 -19.73 0.94 11.95
N ASP A 87 -19.23 1.73 12.90
CA ASP A 87 -19.73 3.07 13.22
C ASP A 87 -19.24 4.12 12.21
N LEU A 88 -18.24 3.79 11.38
CA LEU A 88 -17.79 4.70 10.33
C LEU A 88 -18.85 4.81 9.22
N PRO A 89 -19.07 6.03 8.68
CA PRO A 89 -19.91 6.19 7.50
C PRO A 89 -19.30 5.46 6.30
N PRO A 90 -20.10 5.07 5.30
CA PRO A 90 -19.58 4.60 4.03
C PRO A 90 -18.54 5.57 3.46
N SER A 91 -17.43 5.03 2.95
CA SER A 91 -16.39 5.85 2.32
C SER A 91 -16.92 6.50 1.03
N ARG A 92 -16.21 7.49 0.51
CA ARG A 92 -16.41 7.98 -0.86
C ARG A 92 -15.55 7.13 -1.80
N PRO A 93 -15.87 7.02 -3.11
CA PRO A 93 -15.02 6.26 -4.04
C PRO A 93 -13.55 6.72 -4.05
N CYS A 94 -13.26 7.99 -3.79
CA CYS A 94 -11.90 8.51 -3.67
C CYS A 94 -11.18 8.11 -2.36
N ARG A 95 -11.88 7.52 -1.40
CA ARG A 95 -11.38 7.07 -0.09
C ARG A 95 -11.55 5.56 0.12
N SER A 96 -11.89 4.81 -0.94
CA SER A 96 -12.06 3.36 -0.86
C SER A 96 -10.74 2.59 -0.94
N GLN A 97 -9.63 3.27 -1.15
CA GLN A 97 -8.29 2.69 -1.31
C GLN A 97 -7.33 3.42 -0.38
N ILE A 98 -6.57 2.66 0.40
CA ILE A 98 -5.57 3.18 1.35
C ILE A 98 -4.22 2.60 0.95
N VAL A 99 -3.28 3.46 0.59
CA VAL A 99 -1.93 3.05 0.20
C VAL A 99 -0.97 3.24 1.36
N THR A 100 -0.19 2.21 1.65
CA THR A 100 0.71 2.17 2.81
C THR A 100 2.14 1.87 2.39
N GLY A 101 3.09 2.10 3.29
CA GLY A 101 4.49 1.73 3.08
C GLY A 101 5.28 2.71 2.23
N PHE A 102 4.77 3.91 1.99
CA PHE A 102 5.55 5.03 1.50
C PHE A 102 6.18 5.82 2.61
N GLU A 103 7.33 6.38 2.29
CA GLU A 103 7.83 7.55 2.99
C GLU A 103 7.42 8.80 2.23
N LEU A 104 6.83 9.78 2.92
CA LEU A 104 6.45 11.03 2.28
C LEU A 104 7.72 11.85 1.98
N PRO A 105 7.77 12.61 0.87
CA PRO A 105 8.91 13.48 0.58
C PRO A 105 9.32 14.37 1.77
N ALA A 106 8.33 14.97 2.45
CA ALA A 106 8.56 15.78 3.64
C ALA A 106 9.22 15.00 4.80
N ASP A 107 8.89 13.71 4.97
CA ASP A 107 9.50 12.86 5.99
C ASP A 107 10.95 12.52 5.62
N ILE A 108 11.23 12.30 4.32
CA ILE A 108 12.58 12.06 3.80
C ILE A 108 13.47 13.29 4.04
N GLU A 109 12.98 14.48 3.66
CA GLU A 109 13.67 15.77 3.85
C GLU A 109 13.94 16.04 5.34
N SER A 110 12.97 15.77 6.22
CA SER A 110 13.13 15.97 7.66
C SER A 110 14.27 15.14 8.27
N LYS A 111 14.63 14.02 7.64
CA LYS A 111 15.74 13.15 8.03
C LYS A 111 17.08 13.57 7.41
N GLY A 112 17.11 14.69 6.68
CA GLY A 112 18.29 15.18 5.97
C GLY A 112 18.71 14.30 4.80
N ARG A 113 17.77 13.54 4.22
CA ARG A 113 18.00 12.75 3.00
C ARG A 113 17.41 13.48 1.80
N ASP A 114 18.04 13.30 0.65
CA ASP A 114 17.52 13.82 -0.61
C ASP A 114 16.30 13.01 -1.05
N VAL A 115 15.24 13.71 -1.44
CA VAL A 115 14.05 13.08 -2.02
C VAL A 115 14.45 12.42 -3.33
N PRO A 116 14.15 11.13 -3.53
CA PRO A 116 14.46 10.46 -4.79
C PRO A 116 13.74 11.15 -5.95
N SER A 117 14.45 11.43 -7.04
CA SER A 117 13.89 12.10 -8.22
C SER A 117 12.69 11.37 -8.83
N ALA A 118 12.56 10.06 -8.58
CA ALA A 118 11.38 9.27 -8.95
C ALA A 118 10.07 9.79 -8.31
N MET A 119 10.14 10.46 -7.16
CA MET A 119 8.97 11.08 -6.51
C MET A 119 8.61 12.45 -7.08
N GLU A 120 9.50 13.07 -7.87
CA GLU A 120 9.28 14.35 -8.55
C GLU A 120 8.71 14.16 -9.97
N GLN A 121 8.78 12.93 -10.48
CA GLN A 121 8.28 12.60 -11.81
C GLN A 121 6.82 12.14 -11.75
N PRO A 122 5.99 12.54 -12.73
CA PRO A 122 4.65 11.98 -12.85
C PRO A 122 4.76 10.46 -13.09
N PHE A 123 3.83 9.69 -12.50
CA PHE A 123 3.76 8.25 -12.69
C PHE A 123 3.32 7.83 -14.12
N PHE A 124 3.24 8.77 -15.06
CA PHE A 124 2.96 8.60 -16.49
C PHE A 124 3.42 9.80 -17.30
#